data_AF-A0A6C0BDN7-F1
#
_entry.id   AF-A0A6C0BDN7-F1
#
_cell.length_a   1.000
_cell.length_b   1.000
_cell.length_c   1.000
_cell.angle_alpha   90.00
_cell.angle_beta   90.00
_cell.angle_gamma   90.00
#
_symmetry.space_group_name_H-M   'P 1'
#
loop_
_entity.id
_entity.type
_entity.pdbx_description
1 polymer ?
#
loop_
_entity_poly.entity_id
_entity_poly.type
_entity_poly.pdbx_seq_one_letter_code
_entity_poly.pdbx_strand_id
1 'polypeptide(L)'
;MIETDGVSCSILMLRNDLIGKRIPITKIGSNAEQYIDELTDYTNIKDKKIVAIDPNKADLIYCVDNDNKEANEFRYTQDSRRKECKIKKYSKIILEFKKEKVEGKTIIEYETELSKLNRKTLIIKDFKEYIKKKSEINNKLYKFYEKYLFRKLKLNGYINKKKHEQKMINNFKKIFGKPEEVIITIGDWEQKKQMKYKEATKGIGMRKLFRQNNYKVYLVDEFRTSCMCSICKDETGRCEKFQVRENPKPYKSGNVLVHGLLKCKTCNNVWNRDVNSATNIYRIAKNAINGLERPKYLCREKKDENVKVEKPKKEKVKKVVQKKAKNQLRLSP
;
A
#
# COMPACT_ATOMS: atom_id res chain seq x y z
N MET A 1 -17.64 -12.28 23.65
CA MET A 1 -17.65 -10.82 23.42
C MET A 1 -18.55 -10.54 22.23
N ILE A 2 -19.41 -9.52 22.27
CA ILE A 2 -20.31 -9.18 21.16
C ILE A 2 -19.78 -7.90 20.50
N GLU A 3 -19.42 -7.98 19.21
CA GLU A 3 -19.14 -6.79 18.38
C GLU A 3 -20.42 -6.43 17.62
N THR A 4 -20.83 -5.16 17.69
CA THR A 4 -22.02 -4.67 16.97
C THR A 4 -21.78 -3.29 16.36
N ASP A 5 -22.38 -3.03 15.19
CA ASP A 5 -22.43 -1.70 14.58
C ASP A 5 -23.76 -0.98 14.83
N GLY A 6 -24.52 -1.42 15.84
CA GLY A 6 -25.85 -0.90 16.19
C GLY A 6 -26.98 -1.51 15.36
N VAL A 7 -26.67 -2.35 14.37
CA VAL A 7 -27.68 -3.05 13.55
C VAL A 7 -27.37 -4.53 13.40
N SER A 8 -26.10 -4.89 13.23
CA SER A 8 -25.67 -6.28 13.12
C SER A 8 -24.73 -6.65 14.26
N CYS A 9 -24.83 -7.88 14.77
CA CYS A 9 -23.93 -8.38 15.80
C CYS A 9 -23.10 -9.57 15.32
N SER A 10 -21.87 -9.64 15.79
CA SER A 10 -20.99 -10.79 15.67
C SER A 10 -20.63 -11.25 17.07
N ILE A 11 -20.94 -12.52 17.35
CA ILE A 11 -20.56 -13.16 18.61
C ILE A 11 -19.14 -13.71 18.42
N LEU A 12 -18.18 -13.08 19.07
CA LEU A 12 -16.82 -13.60 19.16
C LEU A 12 -16.79 -14.66 20.25
N MET A 13 -16.62 -15.91 19.81
CA MET A 13 -16.39 -17.06 20.67
C MET A 13 -14.88 -17.16 20.97
N LEU A 14 -14.55 -17.40 22.24
CA LEU A 14 -13.20 -17.74 22.64
C LEU A 14 -12.97 -19.22 22.35
N ARG A 15 -11.84 -19.57 21.73
CA ARG A 15 -11.51 -20.99 21.55
C ARG A 15 -11.22 -21.62 22.92
N ASN A 16 -11.63 -22.88 23.09
CA ASN A 16 -11.47 -23.59 24.36
C ASN A 16 -10.01 -23.62 24.87
N ASP A 17 -9.04 -23.73 23.97
CA ASP A 17 -7.60 -23.73 24.30
C ASP A 17 -7.04 -22.38 24.77
N LEU A 18 -7.84 -21.31 24.66
CA LEU A 18 -7.51 -19.95 25.05
C LEU A 18 -8.28 -19.48 26.29
N ILE A 19 -9.16 -20.32 26.84
CA ILE A 19 -9.87 -20.02 28.10
C ILE A 19 -8.85 -19.87 29.23
N GLY A 20 -8.95 -18.79 30.00
CA GLY A 20 -8.02 -18.47 31.10
C GLY A 20 -6.66 -17.91 30.66
N LYS A 21 -6.32 -17.92 29.36
CA LYS A 21 -5.08 -17.31 28.86
C LYS A 21 -5.27 -15.82 28.64
N ARG A 22 -4.37 -15.01 29.21
CA ARG A 22 -4.35 -13.56 28.98
C ARG A 22 -3.94 -13.33 27.52
N ILE A 23 -4.89 -12.95 26.67
CA ILE A 23 -4.58 -12.55 25.29
C ILE A 23 -3.87 -11.20 25.39
N PRO A 24 -2.58 -11.09 24.98
CA PRO A 24 -1.89 -9.82 25.04
C PRO A 24 -2.59 -8.83 24.09
N ILE A 25 -3.32 -7.89 24.65
CA ILE A 25 -3.80 -6.72 23.91
C ILE A 25 -2.60 -5.80 23.82
N THR A 26 -1.82 -5.93 22.74
CA THR A 26 -0.75 -4.98 22.46
C THR A 26 -1.41 -3.63 22.18
N LYS A 27 -1.50 -2.76 23.20
CA LYS A 27 -1.71 -1.32 22.98
C LYS A 27 -0.43 -0.81 22.33
N ILE A 28 -0.34 -0.98 21.01
CA ILE A 28 0.80 -0.54 20.22
C ILE A 28 0.78 0.99 20.26
N GLY A 29 1.70 1.58 21.02
CA GLY A 29 1.97 3.01 21.00
C GLY A 29 2.27 3.46 19.56
N SER A 30 1.92 4.70 19.25
CA SER A 30 1.99 5.27 17.90
C SER A 30 3.40 5.45 17.31
N ASN A 31 4.47 5.01 17.98
CA ASN A 31 5.86 5.24 17.59
C ASN A 31 6.67 3.93 17.68
N ALA A 32 7.62 3.61 16.81
CA ALA A 32 8.11 4.24 15.60
C ALA A 32 8.49 3.13 14.61
N GLU A 33 8.37 3.36 13.32
CA GLU A 33 8.91 2.44 12.33
C GLU A 33 10.43 2.50 12.43
N GLN A 34 11.04 1.51 13.09
CA GLN A 34 12.48 1.43 13.27
C GLN A 34 13.12 0.77 12.06
N TYR A 35 14.18 1.38 11.54
CA TYR A 35 15.01 0.76 10.51
C TYR A 35 15.96 -0.24 11.16
N ILE A 36 16.16 -1.39 10.52
CA ILE A 36 17.05 -2.45 11.03
C ILE A 36 18.50 -1.97 11.13
N ASP A 37 18.92 -1.08 10.23
CA ASP A 37 20.28 -0.52 10.15
C ASP A 37 20.53 0.57 11.22
N GLU A 38 19.47 1.03 11.92
CA GLU A 38 19.54 2.10 12.94
C GLU A 38 19.45 1.54 14.38
N LEU A 39 19.38 0.22 14.53
CA LEU A 39 19.31 -0.41 15.85
C LEU A 39 20.68 -0.35 16.54
N THR A 40 20.68 0.05 17.82
CA THR A 40 21.87 0.06 18.66
C THR A 40 22.16 -1.30 19.29
N ASP A 41 21.16 -2.16 19.41
CA ASP A 41 21.27 -3.48 20.03
C ASP A 41 20.53 -4.55 19.22
N TYR A 42 21.27 -5.58 18.81
CA TYR A 42 20.79 -6.72 18.02
C TYR A 42 20.64 -8.02 18.85
N THR A 43 20.99 -8.03 20.14
CA THR A 43 20.94 -9.23 21.00
C THR A 43 19.58 -9.92 20.96
N ASN A 44 18.51 -9.14 20.98
CA ASN A 44 17.12 -9.61 21.00
C ASN A 44 16.61 -10.19 19.67
N ILE A 45 17.43 -10.17 18.61
CA ILE A 45 17.05 -10.58 17.25
C ILE A 45 18.10 -11.44 16.54
N LYS A 46 19.32 -11.57 17.08
CA LYS A 46 20.45 -12.27 16.44
C LYS A 46 20.16 -13.74 16.12
N ASP A 47 19.51 -14.45 17.04
CA ASP A 47 19.21 -15.89 16.89
C ASP A 47 17.86 -16.17 16.21
N LYS A 48 17.19 -15.13 15.71
CA LYS A 48 15.86 -15.25 15.12
C LYS A 48 15.93 -15.41 13.61
N LYS A 49 14.98 -16.16 13.07
CA LYS A 49 14.79 -16.31 11.63
C LYS A 49 14.36 -14.98 11.02
N ILE A 50 15.10 -14.51 10.02
CA ILE A 50 14.80 -13.28 9.29
C ILE A 50 13.85 -13.61 8.14
N VAL A 51 12.73 -12.89 8.04
CA VAL A 51 11.84 -12.93 6.88
C VAL A 51 11.79 -11.55 6.26
N ALA A 52 12.32 -11.44 5.05
CA ALA A 52 12.34 -10.21 4.29
C ALA A 52 11.10 -10.09 3.43
N ILE A 53 10.50 -8.90 3.41
CA ILE A 53 9.28 -8.59 2.68
C ILE A 53 9.51 -7.46 1.70
N ASP A 54 9.23 -7.73 0.42
CA ASP A 54 9.10 -6.72 -0.63
C ASP A 54 7.63 -6.31 -0.79
N PRO A 55 7.24 -5.06 -0.46
CA PRO A 55 5.88 -4.58 -0.63
C PRO A 55 5.65 -4.02 -2.05
N ASN A 56 4.71 -4.64 -2.79
CA ASN A 56 4.40 -4.20 -4.16
C ASN A 56 2.89 -3.97 -4.38
N LYS A 57 2.49 -3.63 -5.62
CA LYS A 57 1.11 -3.27 -6.00
C LYS A 57 0.27 -4.47 -6.47
N ALA A 58 0.90 -5.43 -7.15
CA ALA A 58 0.23 -6.63 -7.65
C ALA A 58 0.32 -7.73 -6.59
N ASP A 59 1.54 -8.11 -6.27
CA ASP A 59 1.86 -8.91 -5.10
C ASP A 59 2.00 -7.93 -3.93
N LEU A 60 0.98 -7.87 -3.08
CA LEU A 60 0.92 -6.91 -1.99
C LEU A 60 2.09 -7.11 -1.01
N ILE A 61 2.54 -8.36 -0.91
CA ILE A 61 3.70 -8.82 -0.14
C ILE A 61 4.32 -10.00 -0.88
N TYR A 62 5.64 -9.95 -1.03
CA TYR A 62 6.49 -11.10 -1.35
C TYR A 62 7.47 -11.33 -0.21
N CYS A 63 7.51 -12.53 0.37
CA CYS A 63 8.39 -12.88 1.46
C CYS A 63 9.45 -13.89 1.01
N VAL A 64 10.67 -13.73 1.52
CA VAL A 64 11.73 -14.74 1.46
C VAL A 64 12.41 -14.85 2.84
N ASP A 65 12.90 -16.03 3.20
CA ASP A 65 13.61 -16.26 4.47
C ASP A 65 15.11 -16.55 4.31
N ASN A 66 15.63 -16.55 3.08
CA ASN A 66 17.05 -16.72 2.82
C ASN A 66 17.47 -16.06 1.50
N ASP A 67 18.79 -16.01 1.26
CA ASP A 67 19.38 -15.52 0.00
C ASP A 67 19.93 -16.60 -0.93
N ASN A 68 19.60 -17.87 -0.66
CA ASN A 68 19.93 -19.02 -1.50
C ASN A 68 18.69 -19.52 -2.27
N LYS A 69 18.88 -20.51 -3.14
CA LYS A 69 17.80 -21.11 -3.95
C LYS A 69 16.81 -21.96 -3.15
N GLU A 70 17.14 -22.30 -1.91
CA GLU A 70 16.32 -23.11 -1.01
C GLU A 70 15.43 -22.26 -0.09
N ALA A 71 15.45 -20.93 -0.29
CA ALA A 71 14.62 -20.01 0.48
C ALA A 71 13.13 -20.37 0.35
N ASN A 72 12.43 -20.36 1.47
CA ASN A 72 10.98 -20.43 1.46
C ASN A 72 10.41 -19.11 0.98
N GLU A 73 9.49 -19.20 0.04
CA GLU A 73 8.82 -18.04 -0.53
C GLU A 73 7.35 -18.00 -0.14
N PHE A 74 6.83 -16.81 0.11
CA PHE A 74 5.40 -16.61 0.34
C PHE A 74 4.90 -15.39 -0.38
N ARG A 75 3.80 -15.55 -1.13
CA ARG A 75 3.22 -14.48 -1.92
C ARG A 75 1.77 -14.21 -1.51
N TYR A 76 1.47 -12.94 -1.25
CA TYR A 76 0.14 -12.47 -0.95
C TYR A 76 -0.33 -11.45 -2.00
N THR A 77 -1.30 -11.84 -2.83
CA THR A 77 -1.65 -11.07 -4.05
C THR A 77 -2.92 -10.24 -3.89
N GLN A 78 -2.95 -9.11 -4.61
CA GLN A 78 -4.12 -8.25 -4.73
C GLN A 78 -5.34 -8.99 -5.31
N ASP A 79 -5.12 -9.89 -6.27
CA ASP A 79 -6.23 -10.57 -6.95
C ASP A 79 -6.83 -11.69 -6.09
N SER A 80 -6.03 -12.42 -5.32
CA SER A 80 -6.53 -13.34 -4.29
C SER A 80 -7.43 -12.59 -3.31
N ARG A 81 -6.94 -11.46 -2.80
CA ARG A 81 -7.72 -10.60 -1.89
C ARG A 81 -9.01 -10.11 -2.52
N ARG A 82 -8.98 -9.61 -3.76
CA ARG A 82 -10.19 -9.14 -4.46
C ARG A 82 -11.23 -10.24 -4.64
N LYS A 83 -10.79 -11.47 -4.94
CA LYS A 83 -11.64 -12.64 -5.14
C LYS A 83 -12.23 -13.11 -3.82
N GLU A 84 -11.39 -13.38 -2.82
CA GLU A 84 -11.82 -13.92 -1.52
C GLU A 84 -12.65 -12.91 -0.72
N CYS A 85 -12.32 -11.61 -0.78
CA CYS A 85 -13.11 -10.55 -0.15
C CYS A 85 -14.36 -10.16 -0.95
N LYS A 86 -14.60 -10.77 -2.12
CA LYS A 86 -15.77 -10.52 -2.99
C LYS A 86 -15.95 -9.04 -3.38
N ILE A 87 -14.84 -8.27 -3.43
CA ILE A 87 -14.88 -6.80 -3.60
C ILE A 87 -15.59 -6.43 -4.89
N LYS A 88 -15.16 -7.00 -6.03
CA LYS A 88 -15.78 -6.71 -7.34
C LYS A 88 -17.25 -7.16 -7.40
N LYS A 89 -17.59 -8.29 -6.78
CA LYS A 89 -18.97 -8.80 -6.73
C LYS A 89 -19.88 -7.81 -5.99
N TYR A 90 -19.47 -7.37 -4.80
CA TYR A 90 -20.25 -6.43 -4.00
C TYR A 90 -20.36 -5.06 -4.67
N SER A 91 -19.27 -4.56 -5.28
CA SER A 91 -19.32 -3.31 -6.05
C SER A 91 -20.29 -3.38 -7.23
N LYS A 92 -20.34 -4.49 -7.97
CA LYS A 92 -21.31 -4.68 -9.07
C LYS A 92 -22.75 -4.67 -8.58
N ILE A 93 -23.04 -5.40 -7.49
CA ILE A 93 -24.38 -5.43 -6.88
C ILE A 93 -24.79 -4.02 -6.46
N ILE A 94 -23.93 -3.30 -5.72
CA ILE A 94 -24.20 -1.93 -5.28
C ILE A 94 -24.45 -1.00 -6.46
N LEU A 95 -23.64 -1.10 -7.52
CA LEU A 95 -23.78 -0.27 -8.72
C LEU A 95 -25.12 -0.50 -9.42
N GLU A 96 -25.59 -1.76 -9.48
CA GLU A 96 -26.89 -2.08 -10.06
C GLU A 96 -28.03 -1.47 -9.25
N PHE A 97 -27.97 -1.59 -7.92
CA PHE A 97 -28.96 -0.97 -7.03
C PHE A 97 -28.97 0.56 -7.14
N LYS A 98 -27.80 1.19 -7.38
CA LYS A 98 -27.70 2.65 -7.55
C LYS A 98 -28.38 3.19 -8.81
N LYS A 99 -28.80 2.33 -9.75
CA LYS A 99 -29.62 2.72 -10.91
C LYS A 99 -31.08 3.01 -10.54
N GLU A 100 -31.51 2.60 -9.35
CA GLU A 100 -32.84 2.94 -8.83
C GLU A 100 -33.03 4.46 -8.79
N LYS A 101 -34.24 4.90 -9.12
CA LYS A 101 -34.59 6.32 -9.14
C LYS A 101 -35.32 6.72 -7.86
N VAL A 102 -34.91 7.85 -7.30
CA VAL A 102 -35.56 8.52 -6.17
C VAL A 102 -35.89 9.94 -6.61
N GLU A 103 -37.17 10.31 -6.59
CA GLU A 103 -37.63 11.63 -7.08
C GLU A 103 -37.15 11.93 -8.52
N GLY A 104 -37.22 10.94 -9.41
CA GLY A 104 -36.89 11.08 -10.84
C GLY A 104 -35.39 11.01 -11.19
N LYS A 105 -34.48 11.14 -10.23
CA LYS A 105 -33.03 11.00 -10.42
C LYS A 105 -32.50 9.67 -9.88
N THR A 106 -31.47 9.13 -10.52
CA THR A 106 -30.72 7.97 -10.02
C THR A 106 -29.85 8.35 -8.82
N ILE A 107 -29.50 7.37 -8.00
CA ILE A 107 -28.58 7.57 -6.88
C ILE A 107 -27.22 8.09 -7.36
N ILE A 108 -26.76 7.63 -8.54
CA ILE A 108 -25.49 8.05 -9.14
C ILE A 108 -25.51 9.54 -9.46
N GLU A 109 -26.64 10.08 -9.94
CA GLU A 109 -26.78 11.50 -10.25
C GLU A 109 -26.72 12.35 -8.98
N TYR A 110 -27.40 11.94 -7.91
CA TYR A 110 -27.30 12.63 -6.61
C TYR A 110 -25.87 12.63 -6.06
N GLU A 111 -25.16 11.49 -6.13
CA GLU A 111 -23.76 11.41 -5.70
C GLU A 111 -22.85 12.30 -6.56
N THR A 112 -23.12 12.37 -7.86
CA THR A 112 -22.37 13.21 -8.80
C THR A 112 -22.59 14.69 -8.52
N GLU A 113 -23.82 15.10 -8.21
CA GLU A 113 -24.16 16.47 -7.79
C GLU A 113 -23.36 16.88 -6.54
N LEU A 114 -23.33 16.02 -5.51
CA LEU A 114 -22.54 16.26 -4.30
C LEU A 114 -21.03 16.30 -4.56
N SER A 115 -20.54 15.51 -5.52
CA SER A 115 -19.10 15.42 -5.83
C SER A 115 -18.52 16.70 -6.41
N LYS A 116 -19.36 17.57 -6.97
CA LYS A 116 -18.96 18.89 -7.48
C LYS A 116 -18.56 19.85 -6.35
N LEU A 117 -19.05 19.60 -5.12
CA LEU A 117 -18.75 20.40 -3.94
C LEU A 117 -17.57 19.82 -3.16
N ASN A 118 -16.66 20.69 -2.72
CA ASN A 118 -15.44 20.25 -2.04
C ASN A 118 -15.61 20.17 -0.52
N ARG A 119 -15.72 18.95 0.01
CA ARG A 119 -15.78 18.69 1.47
C ARG A 119 -14.53 19.10 2.26
N LYS A 120 -13.40 19.33 1.59
CA LYS A 120 -12.10 19.69 2.19
C LYS A 120 -11.75 21.16 1.97
N THR A 121 -12.69 21.98 1.52
CA THR A 121 -12.47 23.43 1.40
C THR A 121 -12.22 24.03 2.78
N LEU A 122 -11.27 24.97 2.86
CA LEU A 122 -11.02 25.78 4.05
C LEU A 122 -11.88 27.06 4.04
N ILE A 123 -12.59 27.33 2.95
CA ILE A 123 -13.47 28.48 2.81
C ILE A 123 -14.81 28.14 3.49
N ILE A 124 -15.13 28.87 4.56
CA ILE A 124 -16.31 28.60 5.39
C ILE A 124 -17.62 28.66 4.59
N LYS A 125 -17.74 29.58 3.62
CA LYS A 125 -18.94 29.73 2.79
C LYS A 125 -19.20 28.46 1.97
N ASP A 126 -18.22 28.02 1.20
CA ASP A 126 -18.29 26.80 0.38
C ASP A 126 -18.51 25.54 1.22
N PHE A 127 -17.91 25.49 2.43
CA PHE A 127 -18.11 24.36 3.33
C PHE A 127 -19.55 24.32 3.89
N LYS A 128 -20.12 25.48 4.25
CA LYS A 128 -21.53 25.59 4.66
C LYS A 128 -22.46 25.16 3.53
N GLU A 129 -22.16 25.56 2.30
CA GLU A 129 -22.90 25.13 1.10
C GLU A 129 -22.84 23.61 0.90
N TYR A 130 -21.65 23.01 1.02
CA TYR A 130 -21.48 21.56 1.02
C TYR A 130 -22.33 20.86 2.08
N ILE A 131 -22.33 21.36 3.33
CA ILE A 131 -23.12 20.76 4.41
C ILE A 131 -24.61 20.82 4.10
N LYS A 132 -25.13 21.99 3.68
CA LYS A 132 -26.54 22.16 3.32
C LYS A 132 -26.94 21.15 2.25
N LYS A 133 -26.15 21.07 1.18
CA LYS A 133 -26.42 20.16 0.06
C LYS A 133 -26.31 18.69 0.47
N LYS A 134 -25.33 18.34 1.30
CA LYS A 134 -25.17 17.00 1.83
C LYS A 134 -26.35 16.58 2.69
N SER A 135 -26.85 17.45 3.57
CA SER A 135 -28.04 17.15 4.38
C SER A 135 -29.29 16.97 3.53
N GLU A 136 -29.51 17.83 2.53
CA GLU A 136 -30.62 17.69 1.58
C GLU A 136 -30.58 16.33 0.86
N ILE A 137 -29.43 15.98 0.28
CA ILE A 137 -29.24 14.72 -0.45
C ILE A 137 -29.35 13.52 0.50
N ASN A 138 -28.76 13.60 1.69
CA ASN A 138 -28.84 12.52 2.67
C ASN A 138 -30.29 12.21 3.07
N ASN A 139 -31.13 13.22 3.28
CA ASN A 139 -32.54 13.02 3.62
C ASN A 139 -33.28 12.25 2.51
N LYS A 140 -32.99 12.58 1.24
CA LYS A 140 -33.56 11.87 0.07
C LYS A 140 -33.03 10.44 -0.05
N LEU A 141 -31.73 10.24 0.15
CA LEU A 141 -31.06 8.94 -0.03
C LEU A 141 -31.13 8.04 1.22
N TYR A 142 -31.61 8.53 2.36
CA TYR A 142 -31.59 7.80 3.63
C TYR A 142 -32.33 6.46 3.52
N LYS A 143 -33.58 6.49 3.06
CA LYS A 143 -34.41 5.29 2.88
C LYS A 143 -33.79 4.28 1.93
N PHE A 144 -33.10 4.75 0.89
CA PHE A 144 -32.39 3.89 -0.04
C PHE A 144 -31.22 3.16 0.64
N TYR A 145 -30.36 3.89 1.36
CA TYR A 145 -29.20 3.29 2.04
C TYR A 145 -29.54 2.53 3.32
N GLU A 146 -30.73 2.76 3.89
CA GLU A 146 -31.27 2.01 5.02
C GLU A 146 -31.58 0.55 4.68
N LYS A 147 -31.82 0.23 3.40
CA LYS A 147 -32.12 -1.13 2.93
C LYS A 147 -31.13 -2.14 3.50
N TYR A 148 -31.68 -3.25 4.02
CA TYR A 148 -30.93 -4.33 4.68
C TYR A 148 -29.74 -4.86 3.85
N LEU A 149 -29.87 -4.87 2.52
CA LEU A 149 -28.83 -5.32 1.60
C LEU A 149 -27.49 -4.61 1.82
N PHE A 150 -27.47 -3.28 1.95
CA PHE A 150 -26.22 -2.53 2.10
C PHE A 150 -25.49 -2.91 3.39
N ARG A 151 -26.25 -3.12 4.47
CA ARG A 151 -25.75 -3.56 5.77
C ARG A 151 -25.19 -4.98 5.67
N LYS A 152 -25.93 -5.90 5.06
CA LYS A 152 -25.48 -7.28 4.81
C LYS A 152 -24.19 -7.33 3.99
N LEU A 153 -24.06 -6.53 2.92
CA LEU A 153 -22.85 -6.48 2.10
C LEU A 153 -21.66 -5.89 2.86
N LYS A 154 -21.88 -4.83 3.66
CA LYS A 154 -20.86 -4.20 4.50
C LYS A 154 -20.32 -5.18 5.55
N LEU A 155 -21.19 -5.85 6.30
CA LEU A 155 -20.80 -6.84 7.31
C LEU A 155 -20.04 -8.00 6.68
N ASN A 156 -20.56 -8.57 5.59
CA ASN A 156 -19.87 -9.65 4.90
C ASN A 156 -18.50 -9.21 4.35
N GLY A 157 -18.40 -7.98 3.84
CA GLY A 157 -17.12 -7.41 3.41
C GLY A 157 -16.10 -7.33 4.56
N TYR A 158 -16.53 -6.90 5.75
CA TYR A 158 -15.71 -6.89 6.96
C TYR A 158 -15.26 -8.30 7.36
N ILE A 159 -16.20 -9.24 7.47
CA ILE A 159 -15.92 -10.63 7.87
C ILE A 159 -14.97 -11.29 6.87
N ASN A 160 -15.22 -11.16 5.56
CA ASN A 160 -14.36 -11.75 4.54
C ASN A 160 -12.94 -11.18 4.60
N LYS A 161 -12.80 -9.87 4.84
CA LYS A 161 -11.48 -9.24 5.03
C LYS A 161 -10.75 -9.83 6.23
N LYS A 162 -11.42 -9.93 7.40
CA LYS A 162 -10.85 -10.52 8.61
C LYS A 162 -10.42 -11.97 8.41
N LYS A 163 -11.29 -12.79 7.81
CA LYS A 163 -10.98 -14.19 7.46
C LYS A 163 -9.76 -14.30 6.55
N HIS A 164 -9.69 -13.44 5.53
CA HIS A 164 -8.59 -13.43 4.57
C HIS A 164 -7.26 -12.99 5.20
N GLU A 165 -7.27 -11.94 6.02
CA GLU A 165 -6.08 -11.48 6.77
C GLU A 165 -5.61 -12.55 7.76
N GLN A 166 -6.53 -13.23 8.47
CA GLN A 166 -6.19 -14.33 9.36
C GLN A 166 -5.61 -15.54 8.61
N LYS A 167 -6.19 -15.89 7.46
CA LYS A 167 -5.68 -16.95 6.58
C LYS A 167 -4.25 -16.65 6.13
N MET A 168 -3.97 -15.40 5.75
CA MET A 168 -2.63 -14.94 5.37
C MET A 168 -1.65 -15.14 6.53
N ILE A 169 -1.97 -14.68 7.74
CA ILE A 169 -1.10 -14.83 8.92
C ILE A 169 -0.91 -16.30 9.30
N ASN A 170 -1.96 -17.13 9.23
CA ASN A 170 -1.85 -18.55 9.53
C ASN A 170 -0.94 -19.26 8.53
N ASN A 171 -1.03 -18.92 7.25
CA ASN A 171 -0.14 -19.47 6.22
C ASN A 171 1.30 -18.99 6.43
N PHE A 172 1.50 -17.70 6.74
CA PHE A 172 2.81 -17.16 7.08
C PHE A 172 3.43 -17.92 8.28
N LYS A 173 2.66 -18.13 9.34
CA LYS A 173 3.09 -18.86 10.54
C LYS A 173 3.45 -20.32 10.24
N LYS A 174 2.72 -20.97 9.33
CA LYS A 174 3.01 -22.35 8.89
C LYS A 174 4.33 -22.47 8.13
N ILE A 175 4.65 -21.47 7.31
CA ILE A 175 5.85 -21.50 6.45
C ILE A 175 7.09 -21.03 7.22
N PHE A 176 6.97 -19.93 7.97
CA PHE A 176 8.14 -19.27 8.55
C PHE A 176 8.33 -19.53 10.04
N GLY A 177 7.30 -19.95 10.78
CA GLY A 177 7.38 -20.21 12.22
C GLY A 177 6.61 -19.21 13.08
N LYS A 178 6.82 -19.29 14.40
CA LYS A 178 6.06 -18.50 15.37
C LYS A 178 6.66 -17.09 15.56
N PRO A 179 5.88 -16.12 16.08
CA PRO A 179 6.37 -14.75 16.29
C PRO A 179 7.58 -14.63 17.23
N GLU A 180 7.78 -15.59 18.13
CA GLU A 180 8.90 -15.60 19.06
C GLU A 180 10.23 -15.91 18.37
N GLU A 181 10.19 -16.72 17.30
CA GLU A 181 11.35 -17.22 16.56
C GLU A 181 11.67 -16.38 15.31
N VAL A 182 10.72 -15.54 14.86
CA VAL A 182 10.79 -14.84 13.57
C VAL A 182 10.82 -13.33 13.74
N ILE A 183 11.69 -12.67 12.98
CA ILE A 183 11.66 -11.23 12.77
C ILE A 183 11.31 -10.91 11.32
N ILE A 184 10.58 -9.81 11.13
CA ILE A 184 10.12 -9.38 9.81
C ILE A 184 10.83 -8.07 9.46
N THR A 185 11.45 -8.03 8.28
CA THR A 185 12.07 -6.82 7.73
C THR A 185 11.36 -6.44 6.44
N ILE A 186 10.73 -5.27 6.42
CA ILE A 186 9.91 -4.83 5.28
C ILE A 186 10.61 -3.66 4.61
N GLY A 187 10.71 -3.71 3.29
CA GLY A 187 11.16 -2.55 2.54
C GLY A 187 10.25 -1.32 2.74
N ASP A 188 10.85 -0.13 2.73
CA ASP A 188 10.16 1.13 3.01
C ASP A 188 9.53 1.78 1.77
N TRP A 189 9.40 1.06 0.65
CA TRP A 189 8.89 1.64 -0.59
C TRP A 189 7.47 2.20 -0.44
N GLU A 190 7.36 3.48 -0.75
CA GLU A 190 6.11 4.21 -0.75
C GLU A 190 5.80 4.82 -2.12
N GLN A 191 4.59 4.52 -2.60
CA GLN A 191 4.04 5.16 -3.79
C GLN A 191 3.36 6.48 -3.42
N LYS A 192 4.04 7.61 -3.65
CA LYS A 192 3.51 8.97 -3.37
C LYS A 192 2.20 9.31 -4.12
N LYS A 193 2.00 8.77 -5.34
CA LYS A 193 0.81 9.03 -6.18
C LYS A 193 0.07 7.74 -6.50
N GLN A 194 -1.21 7.67 -6.15
CA GLN A 194 -2.02 6.48 -6.40
C GLN A 194 -2.22 6.22 -7.90
N MET A 195 -1.87 5.02 -8.36
CA MET A 195 -2.06 4.61 -9.75
C MET A 195 -3.53 4.30 -10.04
N LYS A 196 -4.01 4.74 -11.20
CA LYS A 196 -5.36 4.44 -11.68
C LYS A 196 -5.56 2.92 -11.80
N TYR A 197 -6.69 2.43 -11.30
CA TYR A 197 -7.11 1.00 -11.33
C TYR A 197 -6.25 0.03 -10.49
N LYS A 198 -5.27 0.51 -9.74
CA LYS A 198 -4.53 -0.29 -8.76
C LYS A 198 -5.07 -0.02 -7.36
N GLU A 199 -4.93 -0.98 -6.46
CA GLU A 199 -5.24 -0.75 -5.05
C GLU A 199 -4.16 0.14 -4.40
N ALA A 200 -4.52 0.82 -3.31
CA ALA A 200 -3.54 1.53 -2.49
C ALA A 200 -2.51 0.55 -1.93
N THR A 201 -1.24 0.97 -1.87
CA THR A 201 -0.19 0.16 -1.26
C THR A 201 -0.53 0.00 0.22
N LYS A 202 -0.46 -1.21 0.75
CA LYS A 202 -0.90 -1.51 2.11
C LYS A 202 0.23 -1.51 3.14
N GLY A 203 1.35 -0.82 2.91
CA GLY A 203 2.53 -0.84 3.79
C GLY A 203 2.17 -0.72 5.27
N ILE A 204 1.57 0.41 5.67
CA ILE A 204 1.14 0.66 7.06
C ILE A 204 0.15 -0.41 7.56
N GLY A 205 -0.81 -0.80 6.73
CA GLY A 205 -1.84 -1.77 7.09
C GLY A 205 -1.26 -3.17 7.33
N MET A 206 -0.31 -3.60 6.52
CA MET A 206 0.35 -4.91 6.64
C MET A 206 1.33 -4.92 7.83
N ARG A 207 2.11 -3.85 8.02
CA ARG A 207 2.96 -3.69 9.20
C ARG A 207 2.13 -3.77 10.48
N LYS A 208 1.00 -3.07 10.52
CA LYS A 208 0.05 -3.14 11.63
C LYS A 208 -0.48 -4.56 11.82
N LEU A 209 -0.83 -5.26 10.75
CA LEU A 209 -1.36 -6.63 10.82
C LEU A 209 -0.35 -7.60 11.43
N PHE A 210 0.93 -7.55 11.03
CA PHE A 210 1.97 -8.39 11.62
C PHE A 210 2.24 -8.05 13.09
N ARG A 211 2.32 -6.76 13.44
CA ARG A 211 2.48 -6.32 14.84
C ARG A 211 1.31 -6.73 15.74
N GLN A 212 0.08 -6.69 15.21
CA GLN A 212 -1.11 -7.18 15.91
C GLN A 212 -1.08 -8.70 16.15
N ASN A 213 -0.25 -9.44 15.42
CA ASN A 213 0.01 -10.87 15.60
C ASN A 213 1.37 -11.12 16.27
N ASN A 214 1.87 -10.15 17.04
CA ASN A 214 3.06 -10.24 17.90
C ASN A 214 4.40 -10.41 17.18
N TYR A 215 4.46 -10.25 15.85
CA TYR A 215 5.73 -10.25 15.14
C TYR A 215 6.50 -8.94 15.36
N LYS A 216 7.81 -9.04 15.55
CA LYS A 216 8.71 -7.88 15.51
C LYS A 216 8.91 -7.46 14.05
N VAL A 217 8.64 -6.19 13.73
CA VAL A 217 8.65 -5.67 12.36
C VAL A 217 9.56 -4.44 12.27
N TYR A 218 10.59 -4.54 11.44
CA TYR A 218 11.56 -3.47 11.15
C TYR A 218 11.46 -3.03 9.68
N LEU A 219 11.92 -1.81 9.39
CA LEU A 219 12.04 -1.27 8.04
C LEU A 219 13.44 -1.45 7.47
N VAL A 220 13.52 -1.46 6.14
CA VAL A 220 14.78 -1.48 5.38
C VAL A 220 14.66 -0.45 4.25
N ASP A 221 15.68 0.40 4.07
CA ASP A 221 15.76 1.27 2.90
C ASP A 221 15.90 0.43 1.62
N GLU A 222 14.98 0.56 0.68
CA GLU A 222 14.94 -0.23 -0.56
C GLU A 222 15.87 0.28 -1.68
N PHE A 223 16.88 1.08 -1.37
CA PHE A 223 17.74 1.64 -2.40
C PHE A 223 18.36 0.55 -3.30
N ARG A 224 18.00 0.61 -4.59
CA ARG A 224 18.44 -0.30 -5.67
C ARG A 224 18.17 -1.80 -5.48
N THR A 225 17.36 -2.19 -4.49
CA THR A 225 17.04 -3.61 -4.19
C THR A 225 16.45 -4.35 -5.40
N SER A 226 15.59 -3.71 -6.17
CA SER A 226 14.95 -4.32 -7.35
C SER A 226 15.79 -4.31 -8.62
N CYS A 227 16.79 -3.42 -8.73
CA CYS A 227 17.57 -3.23 -9.96
C CYS A 227 18.98 -3.80 -9.91
N MET A 228 19.43 -4.31 -8.78
CA MET A 228 20.74 -4.94 -8.63
C MET A 228 20.59 -6.44 -8.41
N CYS A 229 21.43 -7.22 -9.07
CA CYS A 229 21.39 -8.66 -9.05
C CYS A 229 21.80 -9.18 -7.67
N SER A 230 20.90 -9.92 -7.04
CA SER A 230 21.15 -10.57 -5.75
C SER A 230 22.23 -11.65 -5.80
N ILE A 231 22.61 -12.17 -6.97
CA ILE A 231 23.72 -13.13 -7.11
C ILE A 231 25.07 -12.44 -7.32
N CYS A 232 25.15 -11.43 -8.20
CA CYS A 232 26.43 -10.77 -8.51
C CYS A 232 27.02 -10.04 -7.31
N LYS A 233 26.17 -9.45 -6.45
CA LYS A 233 26.59 -8.77 -5.21
C LYS A 233 27.56 -7.60 -5.43
N ASP A 234 27.56 -7.02 -6.63
CA ASP A 234 28.44 -5.93 -7.04
C ASP A 234 27.68 -4.86 -7.84
N GLU A 235 28.35 -3.75 -8.14
CA GLU A 235 27.79 -2.61 -8.89
C GLU A 235 27.60 -2.90 -10.38
N THR A 236 28.29 -3.90 -10.93
CA THR A 236 28.20 -4.29 -12.34
C THR A 236 26.93 -5.08 -12.64
N GLY A 237 26.42 -5.81 -11.64
CA GLY A 237 25.27 -6.70 -11.71
C GLY A 237 23.92 -6.01 -11.87
N ARG A 238 23.77 -5.07 -12.81
CA ARG A 238 22.54 -4.33 -13.04
C ARG A 238 21.50 -5.19 -13.76
N CYS A 239 20.29 -5.18 -13.23
CA CYS A 239 19.13 -5.89 -13.75
C CYS A 239 18.24 -4.97 -14.58
N GLU A 240 17.90 -5.40 -15.80
CA GLU A 240 17.07 -4.64 -16.73
C GLU A 240 15.91 -5.47 -17.26
N LYS A 241 14.85 -4.76 -17.68
CA LYS A 241 13.70 -5.40 -18.32
C LYS A 241 14.11 -5.74 -19.75
N PHE A 242 13.84 -6.95 -20.19
CA PHE A 242 14.20 -7.41 -21.53
C PHE A 242 12.99 -7.94 -22.30
N GLN A 243 12.04 -8.56 -21.59
CA GLN A 243 10.89 -9.21 -22.22
C GLN A 243 9.78 -8.22 -22.52
N VAL A 244 9.20 -8.36 -23.69
CA VAL A 244 8.01 -7.65 -24.14
C VAL A 244 6.88 -8.66 -24.34
N ARG A 245 5.65 -8.24 -24.07
CA ARG A 245 4.44 -9.03 -24.34
C ARG A 245 3.35 -8.16 -24.93
N GLU A 246 2.39 -8.78 -25.60
CA GLU A 246 1.17 -8.09 -26.00
C GLU A 246 0.45 -7.51 -24.77
N ASN A 247 -0.21 -6.37 -24.94
CA ASN A 247 -0.90 -5.70 -23.86
C ASN A 247 -1.97 -6.63 -23.26
N PRO A 248 -1.87 -6.99 -21.95
CA PRO A 248 -2.86 -7.87 -21.33
C PRO A 248 -4.22 -7.17 -21.13
N LYS A 249 -4.33 -5.87 -21.48
CA LYS A 249 -5.57 -5.11 -21.38
C LYS A 249 -6.31 -5.20 -22.72
N PRO A 250 -7.52 -5.78 -22.76
CA PRO A 250 -8.24 -6.01 -24.01
C PRO A 250 -8.60 -4.74 -24.77
N TYR A 251 -8.60 -3.57 -24.10
CA TYR A 251 -8.92 -2.27 -24.68
C TYR A 251 -7.69 -1.46 -25.12
N LYS A 252 -6.49 -2.06 -25.13
CA LYS A 252 -5.27 -1.40 -25.58
C LYS A 252 -4.52 -2.34 -26.53
N SER A 253 -4.15 -1.83 -27.70
CA SER A 253 -3.27 -2.53 -28.63
C SER A 253 -1.79 -2.27 -28.31
N GLY A 254 -0.94 -3.08 -28.93
CA GLY A 254 0.52 -2.93 -28.89
C GLY A 254 1.21 -3.72 -27.78
N ASN A 255 2.53 -3.59 -27.78
CA ASN A 255 3.42 -4.37 -26.95
C ASN A 255 3.86 -3.57 -25.71
N VAL A 256 3.95 -4.24 -24.56
CA VAL A 256 4.36 -3.65 -23.28
C VAL A 256 5.52 -4.43 -22.67
N LEU A 257 6.48 -3.68 -22.12
CA LEU A 257 7.58 -4.26 -21.34
C LEU A 257 7.04 -5.00 -20.10
N VAL A 258 7.53 -6.22 -19.89
CA VAL A 258 7.21 -7.01 -18.70
C VAL A 258 8.00 -6.46 -17.53
N HIS A 259 7.31 -5.77 -16.62
CA HIS A 259 7.96 -5.14 -15.47
C HIS A 259 8.50 -6.14 -14.44
N GLY A 260 7.82 -7.26 -14.23
CA GLY A 260 8.15 -8.25 -13.20
C GLY A 260 9.30 -9.19 -13.56
N LEU A 261 9.78 -9.16 -14.82
CA LEU A 261 10.86 -10.03 -15.28
C LEU A 261 12.09 -9.18 -15.60
N LEU A 262 13.21 -9.56 -15.00
CA LEU A 262 14.48 -8.86 -15.14
C LEU A 262 15.57 -9.82 -15.62
N LYS A 263 16.56 -9.30 -16.36
CA LYS A 263 17.78 -10.02 -16.72
C LYS A 263 18.98 -9.23 -16.22
N CYS A 264 19.92 -9.90 -15.56
CA CYS A 264 21.19 -9.30 -15.17
C CYS A 264 22.10 -9.15 -16.39
N LYS A 265 22.77 -7.99 -16.52
CA LYS A 265 23.74 -7.73 -17.59
C LYS A 265 25.03 -8.54 -17.47
N THR A 266 25.50 -8.77 -16.24
CA THR A 266 26.77 -9.46 -15.99
C THR A 266 26.61 -10.98 -16.07
N CYS A 267 25.73 -11.55 -15.24
CA CYS A 267 25.58 -13.01 -15.14
C CYS A 267 24.49 -13.61 -16.06
N ASN A 268 23.81 -12.79 -16.86
CA ASN A 268 22.69 -13.19 -17.72
C ASN A 268 21.51 -13.88 -17.02
N ASN A 269 21.52 -13.97 -15.69
CA ASN A 269 20.47 -14.64 -14.94
C ASN A 269 19.14 -13.89 -15.04
N VAL A 270 18.04 -14.65 -15.08
CA VAL A 270 16.68 -14.13 -15.18
C VAL A 270 16.02 -14.18 -13.81
N TRP A 271 15.42 -13.06 -13.42
CA TRP A 271 14.83 -12.86 -12.11
C TRP A 271 13.36 -12.49 -12.20
N ASN A 272 12.56 -13.09 -11.31
CA ASN A 272 11.38 -12.40 -10.83
C ASN A 272 11.84 -11.19 -10.00
N ARG A 273 11.38 -9.99 -10.39
CA ARG A 273 11.72 -8.73 -9.73
C ARG A 273 11.50 -8.80 -8.22
N ASP A 274 10.34 -9.31 -7.79
CA ASP A 274 9.94 -9.29 -6.38
C ASP A 274 10.82 -10.25 -5.54
N VAL A 275 11.22 -11.39 -6.11
CA VAL A 275 12.21 -12.31 -5.50
C VAL A 275 13.55 -11.59 -5.33
N ASN A 276 14.05 -10.97 -6.40
CA ASN A 276 15.35 -10.29 -6.38
C ASN A 276 15.37 -9.13 -5.36
N SER A 277 14.29 -8.35 -5.30
CA SER A 277 14.11 -7.30 -4.29
C SER A 277 14.12 -7.87 -2.87
N ALA A 278 13.28 -8.89 -2.60
CA ALA A 278 13.14 -9.48 -1.28
C ALA A 278 14.44 -10.13 -0.80
N THR A 279 15.18 -10.79 -1.70
CA THR A 279 16.50 -11.36 -1.40
C THR A 279 17.53 -10.30 -1.04
N ASN A 280 17.54 -9.16 -1.74
CA ASN A 280 18.43 -8.04 -1.38
C ASN A 280 18.03 -7.41 -0.04
N ILE A 281 16.74 -7.28 0.26
CA ILE A 281 16.24 -6.82 1.57
C ILE A 281 16.70 -7.78 2.69
N TYR A 282 16.58 -9.09 2.47
CA TYR A 282 17.08 -10.09 3.40
C TYR A 282 18.57 -9.93 3.67
N ARG A 283 19.37 -9.73 2.61
CA ARG A 283 20.81 -9.56 2.75
C ARG A 283 21.18 -8.33 3.57
N ILE A 284 20.52 -7.20 3.33
CA ILE A 284 20.73 -5.99 4.12
C ILE A 284 20.45 -6.26 5.60
N ALA A 285 19.29 -6.86 5.90
CA ALA A 285 18.91 -7.18 7.27
C ALA A 285 19.89 -8.15 7.93
N LYS A 286 20.30 -9.21 7.22
CA LYS A 286 21.28 -10.20 7.70
C LYS A 286 22.64 -9.56 7.98
N ASN A 287 23.09 -8.63 7.14
CA ASN A 287 24.34 -7.91 7.37
C ASN A 287 24.23 -7.03 8.62
N ALA A 288 23.15 -6.23 8.74
CA ALA A 288 22.93 -5.37 9.90
C ALA A 288 22.94 -6.14 11.22
N ILE A 289 22.23 -7.27 11.29
CA ILE A 289 22.16 -8.11 12.50
C ILE A 289 23.52 -8.73 12.86
N ASN A 290 24.35 -9.02 11.86
CA ASN A 290 25.69 -9.56 12.07
C ASN A 290 26.77 -8.48 12.25
N GLY A 291 26.40 -7.19 12.26
CA GLY A 291 27.34 -6.07 12.36
C GLY A 291 28.21 -5.88 11.11
N LEU A 292 27.80 -6.41 9.97
CA LEU A 292 28.49 -6.24 8.69
C LEU A 292 28.00 -4.97 7.99
N GLU A 293 28.89 -4.34 7.24
CA GLU A 293 28.53 -3.18 6.44
C GLU A 293 27.46 -3.52 5.39
N ARG A 294 26.60 -2.53 5.13
CA ARG A 294 25.62 -2.61 4.06
C ARG A 294 26.34 -2.70 2.71
N PRO A 295 25.93 -3.60 1.79
CA PRO A 295 26.61 -3.74 0.50
C PRO A 295 26.59 -2.43 -0.29
N LYS A 296 27.76 -1.99 -0.79
CA LYS A 296 27.94 -0.72 -1.50
C LYS A 296 26.95 -0.52 -2.65
N TYR A 297 26.68 -1.58 -3.41
CA TYR A 297 25.73 -1.57 -4.53
C TYR A 297 24.26 -1.31 -4.12
N LEU A 298 23.92 -1.47 -2.84
CA LEU A 298 22.62 -1.19 -2.21
C LEU A 298 22.65 0.04 -1.29
N CYS A 299 23.77 0.76 -1.23
CA CYS A 299 23.91 2.00 -0.46
C CYS A 299 23.64 3.21 -1.35
N ARG A 300 23.01 4.24 -0.77
CA ARG A 300 22.97 5.56 -1.39
C ARG A 300 24.38 6.14 -1.35
N GLU A 301 24.83 6.76 -2.44
CA GLU A 301 26.02 7.61 -2.38
C GLU A 301 25.76 8.71 -1.34
N LYS A 302 26.62 8.81 -0.33
CA LYS A 302 26.59 9.95 0.58
C LYS A 302 26.95 11.16 -0.27
N LYS A 303 25.99 12.09 -0.45
CA LYS A 303 26.38 13.44 -0.84
C LYS A 303 27.13 14.01 0.36
N ASP A 304 28.41 14.34 0.18
CA ASP A 304 29.15 15.08 1.19
C ASP A 304 28.36 16.35 1.53
N GLU A 305 27.86 16.45 2.75
CA GLU A 305 27.15 17.64 3.27
C GLU A 305 28.10 18.81 3.58
N ASN A 306 29.28 18.86 2.96
CA ASN A 306 30.26 19.92 3.15
C ASN A 306 30.59 20.64 1.83
N VAL A 307 29.65 21.44 1.32
CA VAL A 307 29.94 22.82 0.86
C VAL A 307 28.64 23.62 0.97
N LYS A 308 28.53 24.50 1.99
CA LYS A 308 27.62 25.64 1.93
C LYS A 308 28.10 26.57 0.82
N VAL A 309 27.69 26.33 -0.43
CA VAL A 309 27.78 27.36 -1.46
C VAL A 309 26.59 28.29 -1.23
N GLU A 310 26.86 29.47 -0.68
CA GLU A 310 25.91 30.57 -0.68
C GLU A 310 25.43 30.81 -2.11
N LYS A 311 24.14 30.55 -2.36
CA LYS A 311 23.53 30.92 -3.65
C LYS A 311 23.40 32.44 -3.68
N PRO A 312 23.92 33.13 -4.71
CA PRO A 312 23.74 34.57 -4.82
C PRO A 312 22.24 34.88 -4.96
N LYS A 313 21.77 35.86 -4.17
CA LYS A 313 20.38 36.33 -4.16
C LYS A 313 20.01 36.80 -5.58
N LYS A 314 19.09 36.08 -6.24
CA LYS A 314 18.47 36.56 -7.48
C LYS A 314 17.46 37.67 -7.13
N GLU A 315 17.74 38.89 -7.55
CA GLU A 315 16.80 40.01 -7.50
C GLU A 315 15.51 39.67 -8.23
N LYS A 316 14.38 39.98 -7.59
CA LYS A 316 13.05 39.80 -8.14
C LYS A 316 12.78 40.93 -9.15
N VAL A 317 12.93 40.64 -10.44
CA VAL A 317 12.39 41.51 -11.50
C VAL A 317 10.87 41.45 -11.44
N LYS A 318 10.23 42.53 -10.99
CA LYS A 318 8.77 42.72 -11.01
C LYS A 318 8.30 42.84 -12.48
N LYS A 319 7.60 41.83 -13.00
CA LYS A 319 6.84 41.98 -14.24
C LYS A 319 5.58 42.83 -13.97
N VAL A 320 5.60 44.07 -14.45
CA VAL A 320 4.43 44.95 -14.53
C VAL A 320 3.52 44.42 -15.64
N VAL A 321 2.34 43.94 -15.28
CA VAL A 321 1.28 43.57 -16.24
C VAL A 321 0.50 44.84 -16.58
N GLN A 322 0.75 45.43 -17.75
CA GLN A 322 -0.07 46.52 -18.28
C GLN A 322 -1.42 45.95 -18.76
N LYS A 323 -2.50 46.32 -18.08
CA LYS A 323 -3.87 46.22 -18.59
C LYS A 323 -4.03 47.20 -19.76
N LYS A 324 -4.25 46.71 -20.98
CA LYS A 324 -4.85 47.52 -22.05
C LYS A 324 -6.35 47.27 -22.06
N ALA A 325 -7.10 48.25 -21.57
CA ALA A 325 -8.50 48.45 -21.88
C ALA A 325 -8.60 49.04 -23.30
N LYS A 326 -9.59 48.59 -24.09
CA LYS A 326 -10.19 49.43 -25.12
C LYS A 326 -11.65 49.04 -25.30
N ASN A 327 -12.49 50.01 -24.91
CA ASN A 327 -13.94 50.05 -25.11
C ASN A 327 -14.29 50.21 -26.59
N GLN A 328 -15.54 49.81 -26.88
CA GLN A 328 -16.33 50.01 -28.09
C GLN A 328 -16.36 51.46 -28.62
N LEU A 329 -16.53 51.60 -29.94
CA LEU A 329 -17.28 52.67 -30.67
C LEU A 329 -17.45 52.15 -32.13
N ARG A 330 -18.64 51.65 -32.50
CA ARG A 330 -19.76 52.29 -33.22
C ARG A 330 -19.55 52.47 -34.74
N LEU A 331 -20.42 51.76 -35.48
CA LEU A 331 -21.27 52.17 -36.62
C LEU A 331 -20.67 52.44 -38.02
N SER A 332 -20.97 51.49 -38.94
CA SER A 332 -21.57 51.60 -40.32
C SER A 332 -20.92 52.50 -41.40
N PRO A 333 -21.17 52.29 -42.72
CA PRO A 333 -22.12 51.38 -43.40
C PRO A 333 -21.64 49.95 -43.61
#